data_AF-A0A0A1HYT6-F1
#
_entry.id   AF-A0A0A1HYT6-F1
#
_cell.length_a   1.000
_cell.length_b   1.000
_cell.length_c   1.000
_cell.angle_alpha   90.00
_cell.angle_beta   90.00
_cell.angle_gamma   90.00
#
_symmetry.space_group_name_H-M   'P 1'
#
loop_
_entity.id
_entity.type
_entity.pdbx_description
1 polymer ?
#
loop_
_entity_poly.entity_id
_entity_poly.type
_entity_poly.pdbx_seq_one_letter_code
_entity_poly.pdbx_strand_id
1 'polypeptide(L)'
;MLNQFAPELPMAAVNAGQLDAGFANNGKALVHFSGSTSSLTTGLTLDRTGRILVAAKIETPRGSRFGLTRLNHDGSTDSGFGSGGCVIGSFEPGFEATAGKVTELPDGKILLSGLHYESADRTLPALALFDQQGRAVPGFGNTGQQVIRIEGNLSQGLRDPWLPPGIPGLEACDMRVQADGRILLLANHHYQFSDHVGILIRLLPDGALDTSFNRGGFVMVRRLLKNTWLSCLALQADGNIVVGGAIDLPQQGLMVRYDPSGKLDDSFGENGFLSIANNERSVTINQIVQHQSGDLQAFGSSRDPMHCLSLKVHRDGRPDHEWNQGQCRLLEVGRSASLWTAAQVQPDGKLVTAGATLGGIEADFVLARHLPDANLDPLFGHGKGWVRTRLGYSLDTATSLAIQANGKVLVGGHSLHGTYRAVVTRYWA
;
A
#
# COMPACT_ATOMS: atom_id res chain seq x y z
N MET A 1 -6.64 12.15 54.70
CA MET A 1 -7.23 12.38 53.37
C MET A 1 -6.09 12.69 52.40
N LEU A 2 -5.60 11.68 51.69
CA LEU A 2 -4.57 11.83 50.67
C LEU A 2 -5.27 11.74 49.31
N ASN A 3 -5.60 12.89 48.71
CA ASN A 3 -5.92 12.97 47.29
C ASN A 3 -4.61 12.86 46.52
N GLN A 4 -4.33 11.68 45.98
CA GLN A 4 -3.27 11.50 45.01
C GLN A 4 -3.75 12.06 43.67
N PHE A 5 -2.97 13.02 43.15
CA PHE A 5 -3.01 13.47 41.76
C PHE A 5 -2.82 12.26 40.84
N ALA A 6 -3.89 11.79 40.20
CA ALA A 6 -3.75 11.01 38.99
C ALA A 6 -3.25 11.97 37.89
N PRO A 7 -2.17 11.66 37.15
CA PRO A 7 -1.74 12.51 36.04
C PRO A 7 -2.84 12.47 34.96
N GLU A 8 -3.42 13.62 34.64
CA GLU A 8 -4.30 13.75 33.49
C GLU A 8 -3.50 13.41 32.23
N LEU A 9 -3.92 12.35 31.53
CA LEU A 9 -3.34 11.99 30.24
C LEU A 9 -3.61 13.13 29.24
N PRO A 10 -2.62 13.57 28.46
CA PRO A 10 -2.82 14.62 27.46
C PRO A 10 -3.93 14.24 26.48
N MET A 11 -4.72 15.21 26.00
CA MET A 11 -5.87 14.97 25.11
C MET A 11 -5.57 14.05 23.91
N ALA A 12 -4.35 14.10 23.37
CA ALA A 12 -3.92 13.21 22.29
C ALA A 12 -3.91 11.73 22.70
N ALA A 13 -3.52 11.42 23.94
CA ALA A 13 -3.57 10.06 24.48
C ALA A 13 -4.99 9.59 24.78
N VAL A 14 -5.90 10.50 25.17
CA VAL A 14 -7.32 10.19 25.39
C VAL A 14 -8.03 9.87 24.08
N ASN A 15 -7.69 10.61 23.02
CA ASN A 15 -8.35 10.49 21.72
C ASN A 15 -7.65 9.52 20.76
N ALA A 16 -6.56 8.86 21.16
CA ALA A 16 -5.77 7.99 20.29
C ALA A 16 -6.64 6.93 19.59
N GLY A 17 -6.67 6.96 18.26
CA GLY A 17 -7.51 6.11 17.40
C GLY A 17 -8.93 6.64 17.14
N GLN A 18 -9.32 7.77 17.72
CA GLN A 18 -10.57 8.46 17.35
C GLN A 18 -10.36 9.33 16.11
N LEU A 19 -11.45 9.54 15.35
CA LEU A 19 -11.47 10.49 14.24
C LEU A 19 -11.17 11.91 14.73
N ASP A 20 -10.34 12.62 14.00
CA ASP A 20 -10.02 14.01 14.27
C ASP A 20 -11.13 14.92 13.74
N ALA A 21 -12.01 15.39 14.62
CA ALA A 21 -13.12 16.27 14.27
C ALA A 21 -12.69 17.57 13.56
N GLY A 22 -11.43 18.02 13.74
CA GLY A 22 -10.88 19.21 13.07
C GLY A 22 -10.43 18.98 11.62
N PHE A 23 -10.66 17.79 11.05
CA PHE A 23 -10.35 17.48 9.65
C PHE A 23 -11.63 17.39 8.81
N ALA A 24 -11.72 18.20 7.76
CA ALA A 24 -12.83 18.22 6.80
C ALA A 24 -14.20 18.11 7.50
N ASN A 25 -15.00 17.10 7.18
CA ASN A 25 -16.29 16.85 7.82
C ASN A 25 -16.12 15.81 8.95
N ASN A 26 -15.80 16.28 10.16
CA ASN A 26 -15.69 15.45 11.36
C ASN A 26 -14.73 14.26 11.21
N GLY A 27 -13.53 14.50 10.68
CA GLY A 27 -12.51 13.48 10.46
C GLY A 27 -12.56 12.81 9.10
N LYS A 28 -13.51 13.17 8.23
CA LYS A 28 -13.76 12.51 6.94
C LYS A 28 -13.77 13.53 5.80
N ALA A 29 -12.89 13.33 4.82
CA ALA A 29 -12.85 14.07 3.57
C ALA A 29 -13.34 13.18 2.42
N LEU A 30 -14.41 13.59 1.76
CA LEU A 30 -14.82 12.98 0.49
C LEU A 30 -13.98 13.55 -0.64
N VAL A 31 -13.34 12.67 -1.40
CA VAL A 31 -12.41 13.07 -2.46
C VAL A 31 -13.16 13.21 -3.78
N HIS A 32 -13.27 14.44 -4.27
CA HIS A 32 -13.99 14.73 -5.49
C HIS A 32 -13.07 14.69 -6.72
N PHE A 33 -13.51 13.96 -7.74
CA PHE A 33 -12.92 13.95 -9.08
C PHE A 33 -14.00 14.35 -10.09
N SER A 34 -13.83 15.48 -10.75
CA SER A 34 -14.86 16.03 -11.64
C SER A 34 -15.13 15.12 -12.83
N GLY A 35 -16.41 14.83 -13.09
CA GLY A 35 -16.84 13.93 -14.17
C GLY A 35 -16.72 12.43 -13.85
N SER A 36 -16.33 12.07 -12.62
CA SER A 36 -16.31 10.67 -12.17
C SER A 36 -17.71 10.15 -11.83
N THR A 37 -17.98 8.90 -12.20
CA THR A 37 -19.18 8.15 -11.78
C THR A 37 -18.90 7.33 -10.52
N SER A 38 -17.65 6.94 -10.30
CA SER A 38 -17.15 6.20 -9.14
C SER A 38 -15.68 6.55 -8.92
N SER A 39 -15.23 6.54 -7.66
CA SER A 39 -13.82 6.79 -7.31
C SER A 39 -13.37 5.91 -6.15
N LEU A 40 -12.12 5.45 -6.20
CA LEU A 40 -11.54 4.53 -5.23
C LEU A 40 -10.12 4.98 -4.89
N THR A 41 -9.86 5.43 -3.66
CA THR A 41 -8.47 5.72 -3.24
C THR A 41 -7.67 4.42 -3.23
N THR A 42 -6.51 4.43 -3.87
CA THR A 42 -5.58 3.29 -3.94
C THR A 42 -4.26 3.57 -3.23
N GLY A 43 -3.84 4.84 -3.19
CA GLY A 43 -2.63 5.27 -2.51
C GLY A 43 -2.75 6.69 -1.98
N LEU A 44 -2.01 7.01 -0.92
CA LEU A 44 -1.88 8.37 -0.42
C LEU A 44 -0.48 8.62 0.11
N THR A 45 -0.02 9.85 0.02
CA THR A 45 1.21 10.33 0.66
C THR A 45 1.05 11.78 1.08
N LEU A 46 2.03 12.29 1.81
CA LEU A 46 2.18 13.71 2.09
C LEU A 46 3.23 14.32 1.17
N ASP A 47 2.99 15.56 0.75
CA ASP A 47 4.05 16.37 0.16
C ASP A 47 4.90 17.06 1.26
N ARG A 48 6.01 17.67 0.86
CA ARG A 48 6.97 18.39 1.72
C ARG A 48 6.34 19.51 2.54
N THR A 49 5.18 20.01 2.13
CA THR A 49 4.44 21.08 2.81
C THR A 49 3.36 20.53 3.76
N GLY A 50 3.18 19.21 3.81
CA GLY A 50 2.16 18.55 4.62
C GLY A 50 0.77 18.51 3.98
N ARG A 51 0.65 18.85 2.69
CA ARG A 51 -0.57 18.60 1.91
C ARG A 51 -0.65 17.12 1.53
N ILE A 52 -1.84 16.67 1.19
CA ILE A 52 -2.15 15.26 0.99
C ILE A 52 -2.27 15.00 -0.50
N LEU A 53 -1.44 14.11 -1.03
CA LEU A 53 -1.54 13.62 -2.40
C LEU A 53 -2.30 12.29 -2.38
N VAL A 54 -3.32 12.16 -3.24
CA VAL A 54 -4.18 10.97 -3.29
C VAL A 54 -4.20 10.40 -4.70
N ALA A 55 -3.84 9.13 -4.82
CA ALA A 55 -3.97 8.31 -6.01
C ALA A 55 -5.29 7.53 -5.96
N ALA A 56 -6.00 7.47 -7.10
CA ALA A 56 -7.27 6.78 -7.17
C ALA A 56 -7.52 6.08 -8.52
N LYS A 57 -8.34 5.02 -8.49
CA LYS A 57 -9.05 4.50 -9.67
C LYS A 57 -10.32 5.32 -9.86
N ILE A 58 -10.51 5.85 -11.07
CA ILE A 58 -11.63 6.72 -11.40
C ILE A 58 -12.43 6.09 -12.52
N GLU A 59 -13.71 5.82 -12.28
CA GLU A 59 -14.62 5.43 -13.35
C GLU A 59 -15.24 6.68 -13.98
N THR A 60 -15.28 6.68 -15.30
CA THR A 60 -15.90 7.74 -16.11
C THR A 60 -16.84 7.09 -17.13
N PRO A 61 -17.74 7.86 -17.77
CA PRO A 61 -18.54 7.34 -18.88
C PRO A 61 -17.72 6.81 -20.06
N ARG A 62 -16.41 7.14 -20.12
CA ARG A 62 -15.47 6.72 -21.17
C ARG A 62 -14.50 5.63 -20.70
N GLY A 63 -14.82 4.96 -19.59
CA GLY A 63 -14.01 3.89 -19.00
C GLY A 63 -13.14 4.35 -17.83
N SER A 64 -12.38 3.40 -17.29
CA SER A 64 -11.54 3.59 -16.10
C SER A 64 -10.31 4.46 -16.38
N ARG A 65 -9.92 5.31 -15.44
CA ARG A 65 -8.81 6.26 -15.52
C ARG A 65 -8.02 6.26 -14.21
N PHE A 66 -6.75 6.63 -14.28
CA PHE A 66 -6.02 7.02 -13.07
C PHE A 66 -6.51 8.41 -12.63
N GLY A 67 -6.53 8.63 -11.31
CA GLY A 67 -6.77 9.91 -10.69
C GLY A 67 -5.62 10.28 -9.76
N LEU A 68 -5.22 11.56 -9.80
CA LEU A 68 -4.32 12.18 -8.84
C LEU A 68 -4.95 13.48 -8.35
N THR A 69 -5.07 13.68 -7.05
CA THR A 69 -5.62 14.92 -6.48
C THR A 69 -4.81 15.37 -5.29
N ARG A 70 -4.93 16.65 -4.94
CA ARG A 70 -4.27 17.24 -3.78
C ARG A 70 -5.28 17.87 -2.84
N LEU A 71 -5.16 17.53 -1.56
CA LEU A 71 -5.92 18.14 -0.46
C LEU A 71 -4.99 18.96 0.42
N ASN A 72 -5.52 20.02 1.02
CA ASN A 72 -4.85 20.79 2.04
C ASN A 72 -4.71 19.98 3.35
N HIS A 73 -3.92 20.50 4.28
CA HIS A 73 -3.69 19.86 5.58
C HIS A 73 -4.99 19.66 6.40
N ASP A 74 -6.02 20.47 6.17
CA ASP A 74 -7.33 20.36 6.82
C ASP A 74 -8.30 19.41 6.08
N GLY A 75 -7.90 18.84 4.95
CA GLY A 75 -8.70 17.92 4.15
C GLY A 75 -9.59 18.60 3.10
N SER A 76 -9.56 19.92 2.99
CA SER A 76 -10.20 20.66 1.88
C SER A 76 -9.43 20.45 0.57
N THR A 77 -10.10 20.56 -0.57
CA THR A 77 -9.46 20.42 -1.89
C THR A 77 -8.52 21.60 -2.18
N ASP A 78 -7.30 21.32 -2.66
CA ASP A 78 -6.42 22.35 -3.25
C ASP A 78 -6.84 22.59 -4.70
N SER A 79 -7.70 23.57 -4.95
CA SER A 79 -8.24 23.87 -6.28
C SER A 79 -7.19 24.33 -7.30
N GLY A 80 -5.99 24.72 -6.86
CA GLY A 80 -4.89 25.14 -7.72
C GLY A 80 -4.08 23.98 -8.32
N PHE A 81 -4.35 22.73 -7.92
CA PHE A 81 -3.69 21.55 -8.46
C PHE A 81 -4.43 20.99 -9.68
N GLY A 82 -3.72 20.70 -10.76
CA GLY A 82 -4.30 20.16 -11.98
C GLY A 82 -5.46 21.02 -12.51
N SER A 83 -6.58 20.38 -12.84
CA SER A 83 -7.82 21.03 -13.23
C SER A 83 -8.85 20.91 -12.11
N GLY A 84 -9.06 22.01 -11.36
CA GLY A 84 -10.04 22.05 -10.27
C GLY A 84 -9.67 21.18 -9.07
N GLY A 85 -8.38 20.95 -8.85
CA GLY A 85 -7.84 20.16 -7.74
C GLY A 85 -7.42 18.74 -8.11
N CYS A 86 -7.64 18.28 -9.34
CA CYS A 86 -7.31 16.92 -9.75
C CYS A 86 -6.74 16.82 -11.17
N VAL A 87 -6.09 15.69 -11.41
CA VAL A 87 -5.64 15.18 -12.71
C VAL A 87 -6.33 13.85 -12.92
N ILE A 88 -6.99 13.68 -14.06
CA ILE A 88 -7.63 12.42 -14.46
C ILE A 88 -7.09 12.07 -15.84
N GLY A 89 -6.55 10.86 -16.01
CA GLY A 89 -5.87 10.50 -17.24
C GLY A 89 -5.70 9.01 -17.48
N SER A 90 -5.06 8.69 -18.60
CA SER A 90 -4.56 7.37 -18.96
C SER A 90 -3.06 7.48 -19.26
N PHE A 91 -2.34 6.36 -19.22
CA PHE A 91 -0.89 6.32 -19.51
C PHE A 91 -0.58 6.32 -21.02
N GLU A 92 -1.55 5.90 -21.83
CA GLU A 92 -1.51 6.01 -23.29
C GLU A 92 -2.91 6.46 -23.78
N PRO A 93 -3.00 7.27 -24.84
CA PRO A 93 -4.29 7.71 -25.39
C PRO A 93 -5.16 6.53 -25.82
N GLY A 94 -6.44 6.56 -25.46
CA GLY A 94 -7.42 5.54 -25.88
C GLY A 94 -7.53 4.33 -24.95
N PHE A 95 -6.63 4.16 -23.99
CA PHE A 95 -6.64 3.04 -23.06
C PHE A 95 -7.23 3.41 -21.69
N GLU A 96 -7.74 2.41 -20.99
CA GLU A 96 -8.12 2.55 -19.60
C GLU A 96 -6.90 2.47 -18.67
N ALA A 97 -7.04 2.99 -17.46
CA ALA A 97 -5.97 2.96 -16.47
C ALA A 97 -6.51 2.96 -15.04
N THR A 98 -5.66 2.57 -14.10
CA THR A 98 -5.89 2.78 -12.67
C THR A 98 -4.61 3.29 -12.01
N ALA A 99 -4.76 4.12 -10.98
CA ALA A 99 -3.64 4.51 -10.12
C ALA A 99 -3.39 3.43 -9.06
N GLY A 100 -2.13 3.21 -8.71
CA GLY A 100 -1.71 2.32 -7.61
C GLY A 100 -1.16 3.13 -6.44
N LYS A 101 0.02 3.74 -6.61
CA LYS A 101 0.72 4.48 -5.57
C LYS A 101 1.15 5.85 -6.03
N VAL A 102 1.24 6.79 -5.09
CA VAL A 102 1.79 8.13 -5.29
C VAL A 102 2.91 8.38 -4.29
N THR A 103 3.99 9.03 -4.75
CA THR A 103 5.07 9.55 -3.91
C THR A 103 5.51 10.92 -4.40
N GLU A 104 5.90 11.81 -3.49
CA GLU A 104 6.68 12.99 -3.88
C GLU A 104 8.17 12.60 -3.95
N LEU A 105 8.88 13.12 -4.95
CA LEU A 105 10.32 12.99 -5.10
C LEU A 105 11.05 14.14 -4.37
N PRO A 106 12.35 13.99 -4.07
CA PRO A 106 13.12 15.04 -3.38
C PRO A 106 13.09 16.41 -4.09
N ASP A 107 13.01 16.42 -5.42
CA ASP A 107 12.94 17.64 -6.23
C ASP A 107 11.55 18.28 -6.30
N GLY A 108 10.52 17.60 -5.79
CA GLY A 108 9.14 18.09 -5.69
C GLY A 108 8.24 17.64 -6.80
N LYS A 109 8.76 16.85 -7.74
CA LYS A 109 7.91 16.16 -8.69
C LYS A 109 7.12 15.07 -7.98
N ILE A 110 5.98 14.72 -8.55
CA ILE A 110 5.05 13.74 -8.01
C ILE A 110 5.07 12.55 -8.96
N LEU A 111 5.53 11.40 -8.46
CA LEU A 111 5.57 10.17 -9.21
C LEU A 111 4.36 9.30 -8.84
N LEU A 112 3.63 8.88 -9.86
CA LEU A 112 2.45 8.03 -9.75
C LEU A 112 2.74 6.69 -10.44
N SER A 113 2.53 5.57 -9.75
CA SER A 113 2.45 4.24 -10.36
C SER A 113 1.01 3.81 -10.57
N GLY A 114 0.79 2.86 -11.46
CA GLY A 114 -0.51 2.27 -11.71
C GLY A 114 -0.47 1.16 -12.73
N LEU A 115 -1.63 0.80 -13.24
CA LEU A 115 -1.77 -0.16 -14.33
C LEU A 115 -2.39 0.52 -15.55
N HIS A 116 -1.77 0.27 -16.69
CA HIS A 116 -2.33 0.47 -18.02
C HIS A 116 -3.12 -0.78 -18.41
N TYR A 117 -4.37 -0.61 -18.84
CA TYR A 117 -5.22 -1.72 -19.29
C TYR A 117 -5.18 -1.82 -20.81
N GLU A 118 -4.36 -2.74 -21.32
CA GLU A 118 -4.17 -2.97 -22.76
C GLU A 118 -5.41 -3.62 -23.39
N SER A 119 -6.14 -4.43 -22.60
CA SER A 119 -7.39 -5.07 -22.98
C SER A 119 -8.30 -5.31 -21.76
N ALA A 120 -9.40 -6.05 -21.96
CA ALA A 120 -10.30 -6.44 -20.86
C ALA A 120 -9.66 -7.41 -19.85
N ASP A 121 -8.60 -8.11 -20.26
CA ASP A 121 -7.94 -9.19 -19.51
C ASP A 121 -6.45 -8.92 -19.24
N ARG A 122 -5.84 -7.90 -19.87
CA ARG A 122 -4.39 -7.65 -19.77
C ARG A 122 -4.05 -6.30 -19.17
N THR A 123 -3.06 -6.31 -18.29
CA THR A 123 -2.52 -5.12 -17.64
C THR A 123 -1.02 -5.00 -17.87
N LEU A 124 -0.52 -3.77 -17.86
CA LEU A 124 0.90 -3.45 -17.84
C LEU A 124 1.17 -2.45 -16.70
N PRO A 125 2.25 -2.61 -15.93
CA PRO A 125 2.67 -1.60 -14.99
C PRO A 125 3.04 -0.31 -15.73
N ALA A 126 2.66 0.83 -15.15
CA ALA A 126 2.89 2.14 -15.75
C ALA A 126 3.20 3.20 -14.70
N LEU A 127 3.92 4.23 -15.12
CA LEU A 127 4.31 5.38 -14.32
C LEU A 127 3.89 6.69 -15.01
N ALA A 128 3.59 7.71 -14.21
CA ALA A 128 3.43 9.08 -14.66
C ALA A 128 4.13 10.04 -13.70
N LEU A 129 4.85 11.02 -14.24
CA LEU A 129 5.57 12.02 -13.48
C LEU A 129 4.94 13.40 -13.69
N PHE A 130 4.59 14.05 -12.60
CA PHE A 130 3.96 15.37 -12.59
C PHE A 130 4.83 16.39 -11.86
N ASP A 131 4.70 17.66 -12.23
CA ASP A 131 5.23 18.77 -11.43
C ASP A 131 4.33 19.05 -10.21
N GLN A 132 4.72 20.03 -9.40
CA GLN A 132 3.96 20.46 -8.22
C GLN A 132 2.60 21.08 -8.54
N GLN A 133 2.29 21.36 -9.81
CA GLN A 133 1.01 21.89 -10.26
C GLN A 133 0.14 20.80 -10.91
N GLY A 134 0.62 19.55 -10.97
CA GLY A 134 -0.10 18.43 -11.57
C GLY A 134 0.04 18.36 -13.09
N ARG A 135 1.03 19.04 -13.68
CA ARG A 135 1.30 18.96 -15.13
C ARG A 135 2.31 17.86 -15.39
N ALA A 136 2.07 17.05 -16.43
CA ALA A 136 2.98 15.99 -16.82
C ALA A 136 4.37 16.56 -17.18
N VAL A 137 5.44 15.91 -16.71
CA VAL A 137 6.83 16.34 -16.93
C VAL A 137 7.33 15.74 -18.25
N PRO A 138 7.47 16.51 -19.35
CA PRO A 138 7.64 15.93 -20.68
C PRO A 138 8.89 15.07 -20.87
N GLY A 139 9.95 15.32 -20.09
CA GLY A 139 11.22 14.58 -20.15
C GLY A 139 11.21 13.20 -19.47
N PHE A 140 10.09 12.76 -18.91
CA PHE A 140 9.96 11.43 -18.32
C PHE A 140 9.17 10.52 -19.25
N GLY A 141 9.77 9.39 -19.66
CA GLY A 141 9.16 8.46 -20.60
C GLY A 141 8.65 9.12 -21.88
N ASN A 142 7.45 8.75 -22.30
CA ASN A 142 6.72 9.39 -23.38
C ASN A 142 5.87 10.55 -22.85
N THR A 143 6.42 11.77 -22.86
CA THR A 143 5.72 13.01 -22.49
C THR A 143 5.16 13.05 -21.06
N GLY A 144 5.90 12.50 -20.11
CA GLY A 144 5.56 12.44 -18.68
C GLY A 144 4.90 11.15 -18.24
N GLN A 145 4.76 10.17 -19.13
CA GLN A 145 4.14 8.87 -18.87
C GLN A 145 4.98 7.75 -19.45
N GLN A 146 5.08 6.63 -18.76
CA GLN A 146 5.82 5.46 -19.21
C GLN A 146 5.00 4.21 -18.94
N VAL A 147 4.68 3.44 -19.98
CA VAL A 147 4.16 2.08 -19.85
C VAL A 147 5.34 1.11 -19.95
N ILE A 148 5.45 0.20 -18.99
CA ILE A 148 6.64 -0.65 -18.84
C ILE A 148 6.38 -1.98 -19.54
N ARG A 149 7.06 -2.16 -20.68
CA ARG A 149 7.03 -3.38 -21.49
C ARG A 149 8.39 -4.06 -21.40
N ILE A 150 8.42 -5.26 -20.82
CA ILE A 150 9.62 -6.10 -20.74
C ILE A 150 9.59 -7.12 -21.87
N GLU A 151 10.76 -7.41 -22.44
CA GLU A 151 10.93 -8.45 -23.47
C GLU A 151 10.30 -9.78 -23.04
N GLY A 152 9.74 -10.51 -24.02
CA GLY A 152 9.00 -11.74 -23.75
C GLY A 152 7.66 -11.54 -23.04
N ASN A 153 7.14 -10.30 -23.01
CA ASN A 153 5.89 -9.91 -22.36
C ASN A 153 5.88 -10.13 -20.84
N LEU A 154 7.06 -10.15 -20.21
CA LEU A 154 7.21 -10.49 -18.79
C LEU A 154 6.60 -9.46 -17.82
N SER A 155 6.09 -8.32 -18.30
CA SER A 155 5.35 -7.36 -17.47
C SER A 155 3.83 -7.42 -17.65
N GLN A 156 3.31 -8.36 -18.46
CA GLN A 156 1.87 -8.51 -18.68
C GLN A 156 1.19 -9.22 -17.51
N GLY A 157 0.29 -8.53 -16.82
CA GLY A 157 -0.55 -9.08 -15.76
C GLY A 157 -1.97 -9.39 -16.24
N LEU A 158 -2.76 -9.97 -15.32
CA LEU A 158 -4.18 -10.23 -15.53
C LEU A 158 -5.01 -9.08 -14.98
N ARG A 159 -6.02 -8.64 -15.73
CA ARG A 159 -7.09 -7.78 -15.23
C ARG A 159 -8.20 -8.64 -14.66
N ASP A 160 -8.58 -8.40 -13.41
CA ASP A 160 -9.76 -9.02 -12.81
C ASP A 160 -10.85 -7.97 -12.56
N PRO A 161 -11.92 -7.92 -13.38
CA PRO A 161 -13.00 -6.97 -13.20
C PRO A 161 -13.89 -7.30 -11.98
N TRP A 162 -13.77 -8.49 -11.39
CA TRP A 162 -14.57 -8.95 -10.25
C TRP A 162 -13.86 -8.78 -8.91
N LEU A 163 -12.54 -8.55 -8.89
CA LEU A 163 -11.83 -8.27 -7.64
C LEU A 163 -12.44 -7.03 -6.97
N PRO A 164 -12.95 -7.15 -5.73
CA PRO A 164 -13.33 -5.99 -4.96
C PRO A 164 -12.14 -5.03 -4.86
N PRO A 165 -12.34 -3.71 -5.00
CA PRO A 165 -11.25 -2.76 -4.89
C PRO A 165 -10.52 -2.88 -3.55
N GLY A 166 -9.18 -2.86 -3.56
CA GLY A 166 -8.36 -2.89 -2.34
C GLY A 166 -8.00 -4.29 -1.81
N ILE A 167 -8.36 -5.37 -2.51
CA ILE A 167 -7.82 -6.72 -2.25
C ILE A 167 -6.41 -6.80 -2.87
N PRO A 168 -5.34 -6.97 -2.07
CA PRO A 168 -3.99 -7.18 -2.59
C PRO A 168 -3.92 -8.49 -3.39
N GLY A 169 -3.27 -8.48 -4.56
CA GLY A 169 -3.25 -9.66 -5.44
C GLY A 169 -2.91 -9.36 -6.89
N LEU A 170 -3.66 -9.99 -7.81
CA LEU A 170 -3.42 -10.05 -9.27
C LEU A 170 -3.06 -8.69 -9.92
N GLU A 171 -3.71 -7.60 -9.50
CA GLU A 171 -3.48 -6.24 -10.03
C GLU A 171 -2.55 -5.36 -9.16
N ALA A 172 -1.64 -5.95 -8.36
CA ALA A 172 -0.71 -5.18 -7.54
C ALA A 172 0.35 -4.45 -8.38
N CYS A 173 0.53 -3.15 -8.09
CA CYS A 173 1.58 -2.29 -8.65
C CYS A 173 2.10 -1.34 -7.55
N ASP A 174 3.03 -1.84 -6.73
CA ASP A 174 3.72 -1.04 -5.71
C ASP A 174 5.02 -0.45 -6.25
N MET A 175 5.47 0.65 -5.66
CA MET A 175 6.63 1.42 -6.10
C MET A 175 7.44 1.93 -4.90
N ARG A 176 8.77 1.97 -5.04
CA ARG A 176 9.68 2.75 -4.19
C ARG A 176 10.74 3.44 -5.04
N VAL A 177 11.26 4.55 -4.53
CA VAL A 177 12.35 5.29 -5.16
C VAL A 177 13.59 5.16 -4.29
N GLN A 178 14.70 4.76 -4.90
CA GLN A 178 16.00 4.69 -4.24
C GLN A 178 16.60 6.09 -4.07
N ALA A 179 17.59 6.24 -3.17
CA ALA A 179 18.19 7.53 -2.87
C ALA A 179 18.87 8.22 -4.07
N ASP A 180 19.27 7.43 -5.08
CA ASP A 180 19.86 7.89 -6.33
C ASP A 180 18.82 8.24 -7.42
N GLY A 181 17.53 8.17 -7.08
CA GLY A 181 16.41 8.45 -7.99
C GLY A 181 15.97 7.28 -8.86
N ARG A 182 16.64 6.11 -8.80
CA ARG A 182 16.14 4.91 -9.50
C ARG A 182 14.81 4.46 -8.90
N ILE A 183 13.95 3.91 -9.76
CA ILE A 183 12.58 3.55 -9.40
C ILE A 183 12.46 2.04 -9.40
N LEU A 184 12.05 1.46 -8.26
CA LEU A 184 11.68 0.06 -8.13
C LEU A 184 10.16 -0.07 -8.28
N LEU A 185 9.74 -1.00 -9.12
CA LEU A 185 8.34 -1.23 -9.47
C LEU A 185 8.02 -2.72 -9.40
N LEU A 186 6.88 -3.07 -8.81
CA LEU A 186 6.37 -4.44 -8.81
C LEU A 186 5.30 -4.63 -9.88
N ALA A 187 5.29 -5.82 -10.47
CA ALA A 187 4.21 -6.32 -11.30
C ALA A 187 4.02 -7.82 -11.06
N ASN A 188 2.82 -8.34 -11.32
CA ASN A 188 2.55 -9.77 -11.36
C ASN A 188 2.31 -10.19 -12.80
N HIS A 189 3.19 -11.05 -13.32
CA HIS A 189 3.07 -11.61 -14.66
C HIS A 189 2.19 -12.86 -14.67
N HIS A 190 1.33 -12.94 -15.68
CA HIS A 190 0.47 -14.10 -15.91
C HIS A 190 0.88 -14.79 -17.22
N TYR A 191 1.32 -16.05 -17.12
CA TYR A 191 1.53 -16.91 -18.27
C TYR A 191 0.23 -17.64 -18.64
N GLN A 192 0.13 -18.06 -19.91
CA GLN A 192 -0.90 -19.01 -20.34
C GLN A 192 -0.83 -20.28 -19.49
N PHE A 193 -1.98 -20.90 -19.18
CA PHE A 193 -2.12 -22.08 -18.29
C PHE A 193 -1.94 -21.82 -16.78
N SER A 194 -2.23 -20.60 -16.31
CA SER A 194 -2.36 -20.26 -14.87
C SER A 194 -1.05 -20.24 -14.06
N ASP A 195 0.10 -20.13 -14.72
CA ASP A 195 1.38 -19.89 -14.04
C ASP A 195 1.55 -18.38 -13.76
N HIS A 196 1.89 -18.04 -12.51
CA HIS A 196 2.01 -16.65 -12.06
C HIS A 196 3.39 -16.40 -11.47
N VAL A 197 4.01 -15.29 -11.85
CA VAL A 197 5.35 -14.91 -11.39
C VAL A 197 5.36 -13.44 -11.00
N GLY A 198 5.93 -13.14 -9.84
CA GLY A 198 6.21 -11.78 -9.42
C GLY A 198 7.41 -11.22 -10.17
N ILE A 199 7.35 -9.95 -10.55
CA ILE A 199 8.43 -9.28 -11.29
C ILE A 199 8.81 -8.02 -10.52
N LEU A 200 10.08 -7.94 -10.15
CA LEU A 200 10.69 -6.74 -9.59
C LEU A 200 11.46 -6.04 -10.70
N ILE A 201 11.05 -4.83 -11.04
CA ILE A 201 11.59 -4.05 -12.15
C ILE A 201 12.34 -2.85 -11.57
N ARG A 202 13.48 -2.49 -12.16
CA ARG A 202 14.16 -1.23 -11.87
C ARG A 202 14.24 -0.34 -13.11
N LEU A 203 13.89 0.92 -12.92
CA LEU A 203 13.95 1.97 -13.93
C LEU A 203 14.91 3.08 -13.49
N LEU A 204 15.44 3.78 -14.49
CA LEU A 204 16.18 5.02 -14.32
C LEU A 204 15.23 6.17 -13.95
N PRO A 205 15.76 7.30 -13.43
CA PRO A 205 14.93 8.46 -13.05
C PRO A 205 14.10 9.06 -14.19
N ASP A 206 14.49 8.82 -15.45
CA ASP A 206 13.78 9.25 -16.65
C ASP A 206 12.68 8.26 -17.09
N GLY A 207 12.51 7.14 -16.39
CA GLY A 207 11.54 6.09 -16.67
C GLY A 207 12.05 4.97 -17.59
N ALA A 208 13.26 5.08 -18.15
CA ALA A 208 13.85 4.02 -18.97
C ALA A 208 14.21 2.79 -18.11
N LEU A 209 14.20 1.59 -18.71
CA LEU A 209 14.59 0.36 -18.02
C LEU A 209 16.07 0.39 -17.63
N ASP A 210 16.39 0.13 -16.36
CA ASP A 210 17.78 0.13 -15.88
C ASP A 210 18.43 -1.25 -16.06
N THR A 211 19.04 -1.46 -17.23
CA THR A 211 19.67 -2.74 -17.59
C THR A 211 20.86 -3.15 -16.70
N SER A 212 21.38 -2.26 -15.85
CA SER A 212 22.39 -2.60 -14.84
C SER A 212 21.83 -3.46 -13.70
N PHE A 213 20.51 -3.41 -13.47
CA PHE A 213 19.84 -4.23 -12.47
C PHE A 213 19.68 -5.67 -12.97
N ASN A 214 20.23 -6.63 -12.25
CA ASN A 214 20.17 -8.06 -12.58
C ASN A 214 20.49 -8.37 -14.07
N ARG A 215 21.35 -7.56 -14.71
CA ARG A 215 21.72 -7.64 -16.14
C ARG A 215 20.56 -7.64 -17.13
N GLY A 216 19.40 -7.11 -16.76
CA GLY A 216 18.20 -7.09 -17.61
C GLY A 216 17.14 -6.07 -17.21
N GLY A 217 17.34 -5.33 -16.12
CA GLY A 217 16.38 -4.36 -15.61
C GLY A 217 15.26 -4.96 -14.75
N PHE A 218 15.25 -6.28 -14.57
CA PHE A 218 14.23 -6.94 -13.75
C PHE A 218 14.73 -8.24 -13.13
N VAL A 219 13.99 -8.70 -12.13
CA VAL A 219 14.13 -9.99 -11.47
C VAL A 219 12.80 -10.72 -11.54
N MET A 220 12.83 -11.99 -11.96
CA MET A 220 11.69 -12.89 -11.80
C MET A 220 11.73 -13.48 -10.39
N VAL A 221 10.77 -13.07 -9.57
CA VAL A 221 10.62 -13.53 -8.18
C VAL A 221 9.76 -14.78 -8.19
N ARG A 222 10.43 -15.93 -8.08
CA ARG A 222 9.76 -17.23 -8.07
C ARG A 222 10.48 -18.21 -7.16
N ARG A 223 9.73 -18.86 -6.27
CA ARG A 223 10.20 -20.07 -5.57
C ARG A 223 9.95 -21.28 -6.44
N LEU A 224 10.90 -22.21 -6.51
CA LEU A 224 10.90 -23.34 -7.45
C LEU A 224 9.54 -24.05 -7.53
N LEU A 225 8.98 -24.13 -8.74
CA LEU A 225 7.70 -24.77 -9.06
C LEU A 225 6.45 -24.22 -8.34
N LYS A 226 6.52 -22.99 -7.81
CA LYS A 226 5.37 -22.33 -7.15
C LYS A 226 4.96 -21.08 -7.89
N ASN A 227 3.65 -20.90 -8.04
CA ASN A 227 3.08 -19.61 -8.46
C ASN A 227 3.37 -18.58 -7.37
N THR A 228 3.70 -17.36 -7.77
CA THR A 228 4.08 -16.27 -6.88
C THR A 228 3.29 -15.01 -7.23
N TRP A 229 2.64 -14.42 -6.24
CA TRP A 229 2.01 -13.09 -6.35
C TRP A 229 2.64 -12.17 -5.33
N LEU A 230 3.16 -11.04 -5.81
CA LEU A 230 3.72 -9.98 -4.97
C LEU A 230 2.64 -8.93 -4.69
N SER A 231 2.71 -8.35 -3.50
CA SER A 231 1.77 -7.32 -3.04
C SER A 231 2.47 -6.07 -2.54
N CYS A 232 3.73 -6.18 -2.08
CA CYS A 232 4.47 -5.03 -1.57
C CYS A 232 5.98 -5.15 -1.81
N LEU A 233 6.64 -4.00 -1.86
CA LEU A 233 8.09 -3.89 -1.79
C LEU A 233 8.52 -2.91 -0.71
N ALA A 234 9.59 -3.24 0.01
CA ALA A 234 10.22 -2.42 1.02
C ALA A 234 11.69 -2.22 0.67
N LEU A 235 12.16 -0.97 0.77
CA LEU A 235 13.57 -0.62 0.64
C LEU A 235 14.14 -0.50 2.05
N GLN A 236 15.15 -1.30 2.37
CA GLN A 236 15.86 -1.24 3.64
C GLN A 236 16.86 -0.08 3.65
N ALA A 237 17.24 0.37 4.84
CA ALA A 237 18.19 1.47 5.03
C ALA A 237 19.59 1.22 4.42
N ASP A 238 19.97 -0.05 4.25
CA ASP A 238 21.22 -0.48 3.60
C ASP A 238 21.11 -0.58 2.06
N GLY A 239 19.94 -0.26 1.50
CA GLY A 239 19.64 -0.35 0.07
C GLY A 239 19.14 -1.72 -0.39
N ASN A 240 19.11 -2.73 0.49
CA ASN A 240 18.53 -4.03 0.15
C ASN A 240 17.03 -3.90 -0.10
N ILE A 241 16.52 -4.77 -0.97
CA ILE A 241 15.14 -4.74 -1.43
C ILE A 241 14.45 -5.99 -0.91
N VAL A 242 13.36 -5.82 -0.16
CA VAL A 242 12.53 -6.92 0.32
C VAL A 242 11.19 -6.87 -0.39
N VAL A 243 10.78 -7.95 -1.01
CA VAL A 243 9.45 -8.09 -1.63
C VAL A 243 8.59 -9.06 -0.82
N GLY A 244 7.29 -8.79 -0.76
CA GLY A 244 6.33 -9.58 0.02
C GLY A 244 5.09 -9.94 -0.79
N GLY A 245 4.49 -11.08 -0.46
CA GLY A 245 3.28 -11.56 -1.12
C GLY A 245 2.86 -12.96 -0.67
N ALA A 246 2.47 -13.80 -1.62
CA ALA A 246 2.08 -15.18 -1.39
C ALA A 246 2.61 -16.12 -2.49
N ILE A 247 2.74 -17.40 -2.14
CA ILE A 247 3.02 -18.52 -3.04
C ILE A 247 1.96 -19.60 -2.89
N ASP A 248 1.77 -20.43 -3.92
CA ASP A 248 0.80 -21.54 -3.92
C ASP A 248 1.43 -22.94 -3.72
N LEU A 249 0.52 -23.92 -3.51
CA LEU A 249 0.78 -25.37 -3.44
C LEU A 249 1.85 -25.78 -2.40
N PRO A 250 1.63 -25.56 -1.09
CA PRO A 250 0.46 -24.97 -0.45
C PRO A 250 0.54 -23.44 -0.40
N GLN A 251 -0.61 -22.79 -0.14
CA GLN A 251 -0.66 -21.34 0.02
C GLN A 251 0.11 -20.88 1.26
N GLN A 252 1.15 -20.07 1.05
CA GLN A 252 2.01 -19.54 2.11
C GLN A 252 2.34 -18.07 1.83
N GLY A 253 2.58 -17.30 2.89
CA GLY A 253 3.16 -15.98 2.77
C GLY A 253 4.59 -16.08 2.24
N LEU A 254 5.01 -15.07 1.49
CA LEU A 254 6.35 -15.00 0.92
C LEU A 254 7.02 -13.70 1.33
N MET A 255 8.29 -13.78 1.75
CA MET A 255 9.22 -12.67 1.75
C MET A 255 10.49 -13.09 1.03
N VAL A 256 11.06 -12.21 0.20
CA VAL A 256 12.30 -12.46 -0.54
C VAL A 256 13.17 -11.22 -0.46
N ARG A 257 14.48 -11.39 -0.26
CA ARG A 257 15.43 -10.27 -0.23
C ARG A 257 16.43 -10.31 -1.38
N TYR A 258 16.66 -9.14 -1.95
CA TYR A 258 17.65 -8.88 -2.98
C TYR A 258 18.60 -7.77 -2.53
N ASP A 259 19.83 -7.82 -3.01
CA ASP A 259 20.77 -6.71 -2.86
C ASP A 259 20.38 -5.52 -3.77
N PRO A 260 21.03 -4.34 -3.63
CA PRO A 260 20.72 -3.18 -4.45
C PRO A 260 20.95 -3.41 -5.95
N SER A 261 21.69 -4.44 -6.37
CA SER A 261 21.92 -4.79 -7.77
C SER A 261 20.86 -5.73 -8.35
N GLY A 262 19.97 -6.27 -7.50
CA GLY A 262 18.94 -7.24 -7.88
C GLY A 262 19.39 -8.69 -7.78
N LYS A 263 20.57 -8.95 -7.22
CA LYS A 263 21.03 -10.31 -6.92
C LYS A 263 20.31 -10.81 -5.66
N LEU A 264 19.86 -12.06 -5.68
CA LEU A 264 19.26 -12.70 -4.51
C LEU A 264 20.26 -12.69 -3.34
N ASP A 265 19.78 -12.32 -2.15
CA ASP A 265 20.58 -12.37 -0.93
C ASP A 265 20.38 -13.69 -0.21
N ASP A 266 21.28 -14.65 -0.47
CA ASP A 266 21.21 -16.00 0.09
C ASP A 266 21.34 -16.05 1.62
N SER A 267 21.76 -14.96 2.27
CA SER A 267 21.81 -14.87 3.73
C SER A 267 20.45 -14.62 4.40
N PHE A 268 19.43 -14.27 3.61
CA PHE A 268 18.09 -14.02 4.11
C PHE A 268 17.25 -15.29 4.16
N GLY A 269 16.73 -15.64 5.33
CA GLY A 269 15.88 -16.82 5.53
C GLY A 269 16.55 -18.11 5.05
N GLU A 270 15.86 -18.84 4.19
CA GLU A 270 16.34 -20.04 3.51
C GLU A 270 16.70 -19.71 2.05
N ASN A 271 17.99 -19.50 1.77
CA ASN A 271 18.51 -19.18 0.44
C ASN A 271 17.83 -17.97 -0.22
N GLY A 272 17.63 -16.89 0.54
CA GLY A 272 16.98 -15.66 0.09
C GLY A 272 15.47 -15.60 0.28
N PHE A 273 14.84 -16.69 0.74
CA PHE A 273 13.39 -16.80 0.87
C PHE A 273 12.96 -17.06 2.31
N LEU A 274 11.86 -16.44 2.72
CA LEU A 274 11.08 -16.85 3.89
C LEU A 274 9.67 -17.24 3.41
N SER A 275 9.28 -18.48 3.67
CA SER A 275 7.89 -18.93 3.51
C SER A 275 7.19 -18.99 4.85
N ILE A 276 6.02 -18.39 4.91
CA ILE A 276 5.27 -18.15 6.14
C ILE A 276 3.99 -18.97 6.10
N ALA A 277 3.83 -19.88 7.05
CA ALA A 277 2.60 -20.62 7.28
C ALA A 277 2.05 -20.32 8.67
N ASN A 278 0.76 -20.52 8.87
CA ASN A 278 0.13 -20.33 10.18
C ASN A 278 -0.84 -21.48 10.49
N ASN A 279 -0.34 -22.57 11.10
CA ASN A 279 -1.14 -23.74 11.49
C ASN A 279 -2.06 -24.23 10.35
N GLU A 280 -1.47 -24.52 9.18
CA GLU A 280 -2.16 -24.93 7.94
C GLU A 280 -3.03 -23.85 7.26
N ARG A 281 -3.17 -22.66 7.85
CA ARG A 281 -3.88 -21.54 7.21
C ARG A 281 -3.01 -20.87 6.15
N SER A 282 -3.63 -20.61 5.00
CA SER A 282 -3.10 -19.76 3.94
C SER A 282 -2.78 -18.36 4.46
N VAL A 283 -1.61 -17.81 4.10
CA VAL A 283 -1.12 -16.49 4.50
C VAL A 283 -0.80 -15.65 3.27
N THR A 284 -1.16 -14.37 3.29
CA THR A 284 -0.69 -13.38 2.32
C THR A 284 -0.02 -12.24 3.07
N ILE A 285 1.15 -11.78 2.59
CA ILE A 285 1.83 -10.58 3.08
C ILE A 285 1.47 -9.39 2.19
N ASN A 286 0.84 -8.38 2.78
CA ASN A 286 0.34 -7.19 2.09
C ASN A 286 1.22 -5.95 2.32
N GLN A 287 1.97 -5.91 3.42
CA GLN A 287 2.91 -4.83 3.72
C GLN A 287 4.09 -5.34 4.54
N ILE A 288 5.28 -4.79 4.27
CA ILE A 288 6.49 -5.01 5.07
C ILE A 288 7.01 -3.65 5.52
N VAL A 289 7.29 -3.51 6.81
CA VAL A 289 7.86 -2.30 7.39
C VAL A 289 9.16 -2.64 8.10
N GLN A 290 10.19 -1.82 7.92
CA GLN A 290 11.44 -1.94 8.65
C GLN A 290 11.38 -1.12 9.94
N HIS A 291 11.77 -1.75 11.06
CA HIS A 291 12.04 -1.10 12.34
C HIS A 291 13.39 -0.41 12.35
N GLN A 292 13.61 0.53 13.27
CA GLN A 292 14.91 1.21 13.43
C GLN A 292 16.06 0.24 13.76
N SER A 293 15.77 -0.90 14.40
CA SER A 293 16.76 -1.96 14.66
C SER A 293 17.28 -2.64 13.39
N GLY A 294 16.58 -2.47 12.26
CA GLY A 294 16.80 -3.18 11.02
C GLY A 294 15.93 -4.43 10.85
N ASP A 295 15.26 -4.88 11.92
CA ASP A 295 14.25 -5.94 11.87
C ASP A 295 13.06 -5.53 11.01
N LEU A 296 12.32 -6.53 10.56
CA LEU A 296 11.17 -6.38 9.68
C LEU A 296 9.89 -6.80 10.42
N GLN A 297 8.80 -6.11 10.12
CA GLN A 297 7.47 -6.55 10.50
C GLN A 297 6.62 -6.69 9.26
N ALA A 298 6.09 -7.89 9.08
CA ALA A 298 5.20 -8.25 7.98
C ALA A 298 3.75 -8.18 8.46
N PHE A 299 2.89 -7.58 7.64
CA PHE A 299 1.45 -7.48 7.87
C PHE A 299 0.68 -8.01 6.66
N GLY A 300 -0.46 -8.62 6.92
CA GLY A 300 -1.36 -9.07 5.87
C GLY A 300 -2.58 -9.78 6.44
N SER A 301 -2.90 -10.93 5.88
CA SER A 301 -4.06 -11.71 6.33
C SER A 301 -3.88 -13.21 6.18
N SER A 302 -4.57 -13.97 7.04
CA SER A 302 -4.91 -15.36 6.72
C SER A 302 -6.05 -15.41 5.68
N ARG A 303 -6.33 -16.57 5.08
CA ARG A 303 -7.46 -16.75 4.16
C ARG A 303 -8.63 -17.56 4.72
N ASP A 304 -8.36 -18.62 5.50
CA ASP A 304 -9.40 -19.55 5.94
C ASP A 304 -9.30 -19.85 7.44
N PRO A 305 -10.02 -19.09 8.30
CA PRO A 305 -10.74 -17.84 8.03
C PRO A 305 -9.80 -16.63 7.84
N MET A 306 -10.31 -15.56 7.19
CA MET A 306 -9.56 -14.31 6.98
C MET A 306 -9.44 -13.48 8.25
N HIS A 307 -8.22 -13.36 8.77
CA HIS A 307 -7.90 -12.47 9.90
C HIS A 307 -6.68 -11.62 9.58
N CYS A 308 -6.70 -10.38 10.07
CA CYS A 308 -5.51 -9.53 10.14
C CYS A 308 -4.34 -10.30 10.77
N LEU A 309 -3.18 -10.27 10.12
CA LEU A 309 -2.01 -11.04 10.51
C LEU A 309 -0.79 -10.12 10.67
N SER A 310 0.01 -10.35 11.70
CA SER A 310 1.35 -9.77 11.86
C SER A 310 2.40 -10.84 12.15
N LEU A 311 3.63 -10.60 11.68
CA LEU A 311 4.80 -11.43 11.99
C LEU A 311 6.03 -10.52 12.16
N LYS A 312 6.77 -10.72 13.25
CA LYS A 312 8.08 -10.09 13.46
C LYS A 312 9.18 -11.00 12.92
N VAL A 313 10.08 -10.42 12.13
CA VAL A 313 11.16 -11.12 11.42
C VAL A 313 12.44 -10.36 11.66
N HIS A 314 13.51 -11.04 12.04
CA HIS A 314 14.82 -10.42 12.18
C HIS A 314 15.33 -9.90 10.84
N ARG A 315 16.32 -8.99 10.89
CA ARG A 315 16.96 -8.48 9.67
C ARG A 315 17.46 -9.61 8.75
N ASP A 316 17.85 -10.76 9.26
CA ASP A 316 18.31 -11.91 8.47
C ASP A 316 17.18 -12.78 7.90
N GLY A 317 15.91 -12.39 8.05
CA GLY A 317 14.78 -13.14 7.49
C GLY A 317 14.31 -14.31 8.34
N ARG A 318 14.84 -14.51 9.54
CA ARG A 318 14.34 -15.53 10.47
C ARG A 318 13.19 -14.97 11.32
N PRO A 319 12.08 -15.71 11.51
CA PRO A 319 11.04 -15.31 12.46
C PRO A 319 11.62 -15.10 13.86
N ASP A 320 11.19 -14.04 14.54
CA ASP A 320 11.62 -13.74 15.90
C ASP A 320 10.95 -14.72 16.87
N HIS A 321 11.72 -15.64 17.45
CA HIS A 321 11.20 -16.65 18.37
C HIS A 321 10.90 -16.12 19.78
N GLU A 322 11.45 -14.98 20.16
CA GLU A 322 11.08 -14.29 21.41
C GLU A 322 9.70 -13.65 21.28
N TRP A 323 9.34 -13.24 20.06
CA TRP A 323 8.03 -12.70 19.75
C TRP A 323 7.06 -13.78 19.26
N ASN A 324 6.05 -14.10 20.06
CA ASN A 324 4.99 -15.05 19.68
C ASN A 324 5.53 -16.42 19.17
N GLN A 325 6.67 -16.88 19.71
CA GLN A 325 7.33 -18.13 19.33
C GLN A 325 7.73 -18.23 17.84
N GLY A 326 7.90 -17.09 17.16
CA GLY A 326 8.18 -17.05 15.72
C GLY A 326 6.96 -17.36 14.85
N GLN A 327 5.77 -17.37 15.44
CA GLN A 327 4.50 -17.61 14.74
C GLN A 327 3.81 -16.30 14.41
N CYS A 328 2.93 -16.36 13.40
CA CYS A 328 2.04 -15.26 13.09
C CYS A 328 1.09 -14.96 14.26
N ARG A 329 0.90 -13.68 14.57
CA ARG A 329 -0.18 -13.24 15.46
C ARG A 329 -1.39 -12.84 14.63
N LEU A 330 -2.52 -13.45 14.93
CA LEU A 330 -3.80 -13.07 14.34
C LEU A 330 -4.49 -12.04 15.21
N LEU A 331 -5.06 -11.02 14.58
CA LEU A 331 -5.99 -10.08 15.20
C LEU A 331 -7.41 -10.41 14.75
N GLU A 332 -8.26 -10.76 15.70
CA GLU A 332 -9.69 -10.94 15.48
C GLU A 332 -10.43 -9.62 15.72
N VAL A 333 -11.06 -9.08 14.67
CA VAL A 333 -11.85 -7.85 14.75
C VAL A 333 -13.33 -8.22 14.87
N GLY A 334 -13.73 -8.65 16.08
CA GLY A 334 -15.06 -9.19 16.30
C GLY A 334 -15.27 -10.51 15.55
N ARG A 335 -16.46 -10.70 14.95
CA ARG A 335 -16.80 -11.90 14.17
C ARG A 335 -16.55 -11.77 12.66
N SER A 336 -16.10 -10.61 12.21
CA SER A 336 -15.90 -10.33 10.80
C SER A 336 -14.57 -10.89 10.32
N ALA A 337 -14.51 -11.29 9.05
CA ALA A 337 -13.23 -11.45 8.38
C ALA A 337 -12.48 -10.12 8.40
N SER A 338 -11.15 -10.14 8.34
CA SER A 338 -10.36 -8.90 8.37
C SER A 338 -9.03 -9.07 7.64
N LEU A 339 -8.50 -7.96 7.14
CA LEU A 339 -7.16 -7.90 6.56
C LEU A 339 -6.47 -6.56 6.82
N TRP A 340 -5.14 -6.59 6.84
CA TRP A 340 -4.31 -5.39 6.72
C TRP A 340 -3.99 -5.10 5.27
N THR A 341 -4.10 -3.85 4.86
CA THR A 341 -3.74 -3.38 3.51
C THR A 341 -2.53 -2.44 3.53
N ALA A 342 -2.34 -1.70 4.64
CA ALA A 342 -1.24 -0.75 4.77
C ALA A 342 -0.66 -0.75 6.19
N ALA A 343 0.61 -0.38 6.29
CA ALA A 343 1.34 -0.24 7.55
C ALA A 343 2.44 0.82 7.39
N GLN A 344 2.70 1.61 8.43
CA GLN A 344 3.81 2.57 8.45
C GLN A 344 4.33 2.80 9.87
N VAL A 345 5.63 3.10 9.97
CA VAL A 345 6.30 3.47 11.23
C VAL A 345 6.08 4.95 11.57
N GLN A 346 5.77 5.22 12.83
CA GLN A 346 5.71 6.54 13.43
C GLN A 346 7.11 7.00 13.89
N PRO A 347 7.37 8.31 14.02
CA PRO A 347 8.67 8.82 14.47
C PRO A 347 9.13 8.30 15.84
N ASP A 348 8.18 7.91 16.70
CA ASP A 348 8.44 7.34 18.03
C ASP A 348 8.76 5.82 18.00
N GLY A 349 8.83 5.23 16.80
CA GLY A 349 9.12 3.81 16.58
C GLY A 349 7.89 2.90 16.67
N LYS A 350 6.71 3.42 17.02
CA LYS A 350 5.46 2.65 16.93
C LYS A 350 5.07 2.42 15.48
N LEU A 351 4.19 1.46 15.24
CA LEU A 351 3.66 1.15 13.93
C LEU A 351 2.15 1.36 13.90
N VAL A 352 1.63 1.88 12.79
CA VAL A 352 0.19 2.00 12.55
C VAL A 352 -0.16 1.15 11.35
N THR A 353 -1.24 0.37 11.46
CA THR A 353 -1.76 -0.50 10.40
C THR A 353 -3.20 -0.14 10.06
N ALA A 354 -3.50 -0.03 8.78
CA ALA A 354 -4.84 0.20 8.26
C ALA A 354 -5.32 -0.98 7.41
N GLY A 355 -6.63 -1.22 7.43
CA GLY A 355 -7.25 -2.35 6.77
C GLY A 355 -8.76 -2.28 6.83
N ALA A 356 -9.41 -3.42 6.62
CA ALA A 356 -10.87 -3.49 6.61
C ALA A 356 -11.38 -4.78 7.26
N THR A 357 -12.59 -4.71 7.83
CA THR A 357 -13.38 -5.91 8.06
C THR A 357 -14.12 -6.31 6.79
N LEU A 358 -14.30 -7.60 6.54
CA LEU A 358 -15.08 -8.15 5.43
C LEU A 358 -16.28 -8.93 6.00
N GLY A 359 -17.46 -8.77 5.39
CA GLY A 359 -18.64 -9.54 5.77
C GLY A 359 -19.94 -9.05 5.16
N GLY A 360 -20.40 -9.73 4.10
CA GLY A 360 -21.74 -9.64 3.52
C GLY A 360 -22.20 -8.23 3.14
N ILE A 361 -22.79 -7.52 4.10
CA ILE A 361 -23.42 -6.20 3.94
C ILE A 361 -22.68 -5.06 4.65
N GLU A 362 -21.65 -5.34 5.46
CA GLU A 362 -20.90 -4.32 6.22
C GLU A 362 -19.40 -4.60 6.19
N ALA A 363 -18.63 -3.69 5.59
CA ALA A 363 -17.17 -3.60 5.74
C ALA A 363 -16.84 -2.25 6.38
N ASP A 364 -15.94 -2.23 7.35
CA ASP A 364 -15.57 -1.02 8.09
C ASP A 364 -14.04 -0.87 8.06
N PHE A 365 -13.56 0.37 8.14
CA PHE A 365 -12.14 0.63 8.31
C PHE A 365 -11.67 0.06 9.64
N VAL A 366 -10.51 -0.60 9.63
CA VAL A 366 -9.80 -1.03 10.84
C VAL A 366 -8.47 -0.30 10.89
N LEU A 367 -8.17 0.28 12.05
CA LEU A 367 -6.89 0.93 12.33
C LEU A 367 -6.34 0.35 13.64
N ALA A 368 -5.08 -0.05 13.67
CA ALA A 368 -4.41 -0.49 14.89
C ALA A 368 -3.06 0.21 15.06
N ARG A 369 -2.64 0.35 16.32
CA ARG A 369 -1.30 0.82 16.67
C ARG A 369 -0.57 -0.30 17.40
N HIS A 370 0.68 -0.53 17.01
CA HIS A 370 1.57 -1.52 17.58
C HIS A 370 2.77 -0.79 18.19
N LEU A 371 3.23 -1.28 19.33
CA LEU A 371 4.44 -0.86 19.99
C LEU A 371 5.68 -1.32 19.18
N PRO A 372 6.88 -0.76 19.44
CA PRO A 372 8.11 -1.19 18.78
C PRO A 372 8.44 -2.68 18.99
N ASP A 373 7.94 -3.27 20.08
CA ASP A 373 8.03 -4.71 20.36
C ASP A 373 6.99 -5.56 19.59
N ALA A 374 6.28 -4.95 18.63
CA ALA A 374 5.23 -5.52 17.81
C ALA A 374 3.94 -5.97 18.57
N ASN A 375 3.82 -5.69 19.87
CA ASN A 375 2.55 -5.87 20.59
C ASN A 375 1.56 -4.75 20.26
N LEU A 376 0.25 -4.99 20.40
CA LEU A 376 -0.76 -3.94 20.28
C LEU A 376 -0.58 -2.89 21.38
N ASP A 377 -0.70 -1.61 21.03
CA ASP A 377 -0.53 -0.49 21.97
C ASP A 377 -1.78 -0.32 22.84
N PRO A 378 -1.72 -0.59 24.16
CA PRO A 378 -2.86 -0.45 25.05
C PRO A 378 -3.35 1.01 25.21
N LEU A 379 -2.56 2.00 24.79
CA LEU A 379 -2.97 3.41 24.81
C LEU A 379 -3.73 3.84 23.55
N PHE A 380 -4.10 2.92 22.67
CA PHE A 380 -4.84 3.21 21.43
C PHE A 380 -6.22 2.55 21.44
N GLY A 381 -7.23 3.23 20.89
CA GLY A 381 -8.57 2.64 20.74
C GLY A 381 -9.23 2.24 22.06
N HIS A 382 -9.07 3.07 23.10
CA HIS A 382 -9.59 2.83 24.45
C HIS A 382 -9.17 1.48 25.06
N GLY A 383 -7.87 1.17 25.02
CA GLY A 383 -7.34 -0.06 25.62
C GLY A 383 -7.24 -1.26 24.67
N LYS A 384 -7.89 -1.22 23.51
CA LYS A 384 -7.94 -2.35 22.58
C LYS A 384 -6.70 -2.47 21.69
N GLY A 385 -5.97 -1.38 21.49
CA GLY A 385 -4.89 -1.27 20.51
C GLY A 385 -5.37 -1.12 19.06
N TRP A 386 -6.68 -1.12 18.83
CA TRP A 386 -7.29 -0.96 17.53
C TRP A 386 -8.67 -0.31 17.61
N VAL A 387 -9.13 0.25 16.50
CA VAL A 387 -10.44 0.85 16.31
C VAL A 387 -11.09 0.36 15.02
N ARG A 388 -12.42 0.34 15.01
CA ARG A 388 -13.24 0.07 13.83
C ARG A 388 -14.07 1.32 13.54
N THR A 389 -13.98 1.83 12.31
CA THR A 389 -14.66 3.06 11.89
C THR A 389 -15.60 2.78 10.75
N ARG A 390 -16.88 3.06 10.97
CA ARG A 390 -17.90 3.06 9.94
C ARG A 390 -17.98 4.43 9.27
N LEU A 391 -17.74 4.46 7.97
CA LEU A 391 -17.89 5.66 7.15
C LEU A 391 -19.31 5.76 6.59
N GLY A 392 -19.92 4.61 6.29
CA GLY A 392 -21.22 4.53 5.64
C GLY A 392 -22.10 3.36 6.07
N TYR A 393 -23.20 3.14 5.33
CA TYR A 393 -24.10 2.00 5.54
C TYR A 393 -23.67 0.74 4.76
N SER A 394 -22.46 0.72 4.18
CA SER A 394 -22.05 -0.33 3.24
C SER A 394 -20.55 -0.61 3.32
N LEU A 395 -19.95 -1.10 2.23
CA LEU A 395 -18.59 -1.59 2.18
C LEU A 395 -17.56 -0.44 2.23
N ASP A 396 -16.86 -0.33 3.36
CA ASP A 396 -15.75 0.60 3.56
C ASP A 396 -14.41 -0.16 3.59
N THR A 397 -13.50 0.16 2.68
CA THR A 397 -12.17 -0.46 2.59
C THR A 397 -11.07 0.58 2.70
N ALA A 398 -10.19 0.45 3.69
CA ALA A 398 -8.94 1.22 3.75
C ALA A 398 -7.88 0.55 2.87
N THR A 399 -7.15 1.33 2.08
CA THR A 399 -6.15 0.86 1.11
C THR A 399 -4.77 1.43 1.35
N SER A 400 -4.68 2.57 2.02
CA SER A 400 -3.42 3.30 2.21
C SER A 400 -3.41 4.12 3.49
N LEU A 401 -2.22 4.46 3.97
CA LEU A 401 -2.06 5.32 5.14
C LEU A 401 -0.82 6.20 5.01
N ALA A 402 -0.86 7.36 5.66
CA ALA A 402 0.31 8.21 5.88
C ALA A 402 0.26 8.87 7.25
N ILE A 403 1.43 9.22 7.79
CA ILE A 403 1.56 9.85 9.10
C ILE A 403 1.97 11.31 8.91
N GLN A 404 1.16 12.23 9.44
CA GLN A 404 1.47 13.67 9.44
C GLN A 404 2.60 13.99 10.42
N ALA A 405 3.31 15.09 10.20
CA ALA A 405 4.42 15.52 11.07
C ALA A 405 4.00 15.75 12.54
N ASN A 406 2.73 16.07 12.78
CA ASN A 406 2.14 16.19 14.13
C ASN A 406 1.71 14.84 14.74
N GLY A 407 2.06 13.72 14.11
CA GLY A 407 1.73 12.36 14.52
C GLY A 407 0.37 11.85 14.05
N LYS A 408 -0.56 12.73 13.62
CA LYS A 408 -1.91 12.31 13.19
C LYS A 408 -1.83 11.35 12.01
N VAL A 409 -2.75 10.40 11.99
CA VAL A 409 -2.77 9.33 10.98
C VAL A 409 -3.82 9.66 9.93
N LEU A 410 -3.40 9.70 8.67
CA LEU A 410 -4.29 9.75 7.51
C LEU A 410 -4.51 8.34 6.97
N VAL A 411 -5.76 7.99 6.69
CA VAL A 411 -6.13 6.70 6.09
C VAL A 411 -6.95 6.97 4.84
N GLY A 412 -6.51 6.42 3.72
CA GLY A 412 -7.16 6.55 2.42
C GLY A 412 -7.86 5.25 2.08
N GLY A 413 -9.03 5.36 1.46
CA GLY A 413 -9.80 4.21 1.03
C GLY A 413 -11.06 4.64 0.31
N HIS A 414 -12.09 3.82 0.38
CA HIS A 414 -13.35 4.11 -0.27
C HIS A 414 -14.53 3.57 0.52
N SER A 415 -15.70 4.16 0.26
CA SER A 415 -16.98 3.79 0.86
C SER A 415 -18.02 3.61 -0.25
N LEU A 416 -18.89 2.61 -0.12
CA LEU A 416 -19.98 2.35 -1.06
C LEU A 416 -21.28 3.04 -0.62
N HIS A 417 -21.75 4.07 -1.34
CA HIS A 417 -23.08 4.68 -1.13
C HIS A 417 -23.79 4.79 -2.47
N GLY A 418 -24.37 3.68 -2.94
CA GLY A 418 -24.91 3.53 -4.29
C GLY A 418 -23.82 3.43 -5.36
N THR A 419 -22.78 4.26 -5.24
CA THR A 419 -21.53 4.24 -6.03
C THR A 419 -20.34 4.30 -5.07
N TYR A 420 -19.18 3.77 -5.46
CA TYR A 420 -17.98 3.92 -4.64
C TYR A 420 -17.48 5.37 -4.67
N ARG A 421 -17.08 5.86 -3.50
CA ARG A 421 -16.50 7.18 -3.31
C ARG A 421 -15.16 7.07 -2.61
N ALA A 422 -14.16 7.71 -3.16
CA ALA A 422 -12.85 7.88 -2.55
C ALA A 422 -12.97 8.74 -1.28
N VAL A 423 -12.35 8.28 -0.19
CA VAL A 423 -12.37 8.94 1.12
C VAL A 423 -10.95 9.02 1.66
N VAL A 424 -10.65 10.11 2.38
CA VAL A 424 -9.52 10.21 3.29
C VAL A 424 -10.07 10.52 4.68
N THR A 425 -9.64 9.77 5.68
CA THR A 425 -9.95 10.04 7.08
C THR A 425 -8.71 10.42 7.86
N ARG A 426 -8.88 11.18 8.94
CA ARG A 426 -7.80 11.52 9.86
C ARG A 426 -8.12 11.06 11.28
N TYR A 427 -7.14 10.46 11.94
CA TYR A 427 -7.22 9.98 13.31
C TYR A 427 -6.16 10.63 14.19
N TRP A 428 -6.47 10.71 15.48
CA TRP A 428 -5.48 11.00 16.51
C TRP A 428 -4.50 9.84 16.65
N ALA A 429 -3.23 10.22 16.75
CA ALA A 429 -2.07 9.34 16.73
C ALA A 429 -2.12 8.28 17.81
#